data_AF-A0AAI8WD93-F1
#
_entry.id   AF-A0AAI8WD93-F1
#
_cell.length_a   1.000
_cell.length_b   1.000
_cell.length_c   1.000
_cell.angle_alpha   90.00
_cell.angle_beta   90.00
_cell.angle_gamma   90.00
#
_symmetry.space_group_name_H-M   'P 1'
#
loop_
_entity.id
_entity.type
_entity.pdbx_description
1 polymer ?
#
loop_
_entity_poly.entity_id
_entity_poly.type
_entity_poly.pdbx_seq_one_letter_code
_entity_poly.pdbx_strand_id
1 'polypeptide(L)' 'MKDGYEVEKEPMYYVILSENKGGWKYTFLDEEGNADYTNNKAHIPTFTEKEIKGNDERFWPFAVPVKEVEG' A
#
# COMPACT_ATOMS: atom_id res chain seq x y z
N MET A 1 -25.97 25.93 -3.27
CA MET A 1 -25.39 25.04 -4.29
C MET A 1 -24.58 24.04 -3.50
N LYS A 2 -25.04 22.78 -3.49
CA LYS A 2 -24.53 21.73 -2.60
C LYS A 2 -23.69 20.80 -3.46
N ASP A 3 -22.50 21.25 -3.78
CA ASP A 3 -21.53 20.50 -4.55
C ASP A 3 -20.89 19.45 -3.64
N GLY A 4 -21.67 18.42 -3.34
CA GLY A 4 -21.16 17.17 -2.78
C GLY A 4 -20.41 16.43 -3.87
N TYR A 5 -19.19 16.86 -4.14
CA TYR A 5 -18.24 16.01 -4.84
C TYR A 5 -17.92 14.85 -3.89
N GLU A 6 -18.55 13.70 -4.11
CA GLU A 6 -17.97 12.43 -3.68
C GLU A 6 -16.62 12.33 -4.39
N VAL A 7 -15.56 12.76 -3.73
CA VAL A 7 -14.21 12.38 -4.10
C VAL A 7 -14.19 10.87 -3.90
N GLU A 8 -14.43 10.13 -4.97
CA GLU A 8 -14.12 8.70 -5.04
C GLU A 8 -12.65 8.58 -4.69
N LYS A 9 -12.34 8.29 -3.42
CA LYS A 9 -10.97 8.06 -3.01
C LYS A 9 -10.49 6.84 -3.77
N GLU A 10 -9.46 7.01 -4.58
CA GLU A 10 -8.83 5.87 -5.25
C GLU A 10 -8.47 4.84 -4.19
N PRO A 11 -8.80 3.54 -4.40
CA PRO A 11 -8.49 2.51 -3.43
C PRO A 11 -6.98 2.47 -3.20
N MET A 12 -6.60 2.56 -1.93
CA MET A 12 -5.21 2.55 -1.49
C MET A 12 -4.79 1.12 -1.15
N TYR A 13 -3.54 0.78 -1.43
CA TYR A 13 -2.98 -0.55 -1.21
C TYR A 13 -1.60 -0.45 -0.54
N TYR A 14 -1.35 -1.33 0.43
CA TYR A 14 0.01 -1.60 0.93
C TYR A 14 0.67 -2.63 0.03
N VAL A 15 1.90 -2.43 -0.40
CA VAL A 15 2.66 -3.46 -1.13
C VAL A 15 3.52 -4.24 -0.14
N ILE A 16 3.07 -5.43 0.27
CA ILE A 16 3.77 -6.26 1.25
C ILE A 16 4.41 -7.46 0.54
N LEU A 17 5.74 -7.40 0.40
CA LEU A 17 6.53 -8.42 -0.30
C LEU A 17 6.69 -9.70 0.53
N SER A 18 6.74 -9.58 1.86
CA SER A 18 6.86 -10.71 2.77
C SER A 18 6.45 -10.33 4.19
N GLU A 19 5.97 -11.28 4.97
CA GLU A 19 5.72 -11.11 6.41
C GLU A 19 6.69 -11.98 7.22
N ASN A 20 7.05 -11.54 8.43
CA ASN A 20 7.90 -12.27 9.40
C ASN A 20 9.26 -12.73 8.85
N LYS A 21 9.99 -11.83 8.18
CA LYS A 21 11.30 -12.12 7.58
C LYS A 21 12.42 -11.46 8.37
N GLY A 22 13.41 -12.25 8.80
CA GLY A 22 14.66 -11.73 9.38
C GLY A 22 14.50 -10.90 10.66
N GLY A 23 13.46 -11.15 11.46
CA GLY A 23 13.15 -10.38 12.68
C GLY A 23 12.22 -9.18 12.46
N TRP A 24 11.82 -8.91 11.22
CA TRP A 24 10.85 -7.86 10.87
C TRP A 24 9.48 -8.46 10.55
N LYS A 25 8.40 -7.81 11.00
CA LYS A 25 7.03 -8.26 10.74
C LYS A 25 6.62 -8.07 9.29
N TYR A 26 7.03 -6.98 8.64
CA TYR A 26 6.64 -6.66 7.28
C TYR A 26 7.85 -6.23 6.45
N THR A 27 7.99 -6.83 5.27
CA THR A 27 8.84 -6.35 4.18
C THR A 27 7.93 -5.73 3.13
N PHE A 28 8.16 -4.48 2.76
CA PHE A 28 7.25 -3.70 1.93
C PHE A 28 8.01 -2.93 0.84
N LEU A 29 7.27 -2.41 -0.15
CA LEU A 29 7.81 -1.52 -1.17
C LEU A 29 7.75 -0.06 -0.68
N ASP A 30 8.88 0.64 -0.70
CA ASP A 30 8.96 2.06 -0.36
C ASP A 30 8.55 2.95 -1.55
N GLU A 31 8.42 4.27 -1.33
CA GLU A 31 8.03 5.26 -2.35
C GLU A 31 9.04 5.37 -3.51
N GLU A 32 10.31 5.04 -3.25
CA GLU A 32 11.38 4.95 -4.25
C GLU A 32 11.36 3.61 -5.02
N GLY A 33 10.47 2.68 -4.68
CA GLY A 33 10.34 1.38 -5.34
C GLY A 33 11.36 0.33 -4.86
N ASN A 34 12.00 0.53 -3.70
CA ASN A 34 12.90 -0.43 -3.07
C ASN A 34 12.19 -1.24 -1.99
N ALA A 35 12.78 -2.39 -1.63
CA ALA A 35 12.25 -3.23 -0.56
C ALA A 35 12.81 -2.76 0.79
N ASP A 36 11.92 -2.34 1.69
CA ASP A 36 12.24 -1.90 3.05
C ASP A 36 11.51 -2.77 4.10
N TYR A 37 11.79 -2.55 5.39
CA TYR A 37 11.31 -3.39 6.48
C TYR A 37 10.81 -2.59 7.68
N THR A 38 9.66 -3.00 8.20
CA THR A 38 9.07 -2.38 9.38
C THR A 38 8.35 -3.39 10.25
N ASN A 39 8.27 -3.08 11.54
CA ASN A 39 7.44 -3.81 12.49
C ASN A 39 6.04 -3.20 12.65
N ASN A 40 5.82 -2.01 12.09
CA ASN A 40 4.57 -1.27 12.21
C ASN A 40 3.95 -1.02 10.84
N LYS A 41 2.76 -1.60 10.60
CA LYS A 41 2.04 -1.46 9.33
C LYS A 41 1.67 -0.01 9.00
N ALA A 42 1.53 0.84 10.02
CA ALA A 42 1.24 2.28 9.84
C ALA A 42 2.40 3.06 9.18
N HIS A 43 3.61 2.50 9.17
CA HIS A 43 4.78 3.13 8.51
C HIS A 43 4.91 2.69 7.05
N ILE A 44 4.09 1.74 6.60
CA ILE A 44 4.13 1.26 5.21
C ILE A 44 3.38 2.29 4.36
N PRO A 45 4.02 2.87 3.33
CA PRO A 45 3.35 3.77 2.41
C PRO A 45 2.25 3.03 1.64
N THR A 46 1.24 3.79 1.26
CA THR A 46 0.10 3.27 0.50
C THR A 46 0.13 3.83 -0.90
N PHE A 47 -0.14 2.97 -1.87
CA PHE A 47 -0.11 3.30 -3.29
C PHE A 47 -1.47 3.05 -3.93
N THR A 48 -1.77 3.77 -4.98
CA THR A 48 -2.89 3.46 -5.87
C THR A 48 -2.54 2.29 -6.80
N GLU A 49 -3.55 1.62 -7.36
CA GLU A 49 -3.34 0.58 -8.37
C GLU A 49 -2.44 1.06 -9.53
N LYS A 50 -2.63 2.31 -9.97
CA LYS A 50 -1.85 2.92 -11.06
C LYS A 50 -0.39 3.11 -10.68
N GLU A 51 -0.10 3.54 -9.46
CA GLU A 51 1.28 3.71 -9.00
C GLU A 51 1.99 2.36 -8.90
N ILE A 52 1.31 1.33 -8.36
CA ILE A 52 1.88 -0.01 -8.25
C ILE A 52 2.21 -0.57 -9.65
N LYS A 53 1.23 -0.55 -10.55
CA LYS A 53 1.41 -1.05 -11.92
C LYS A 53 2.38 -0.18 -12.74
N GLY A 54 2.44 1.12 -12.45
CA GLY A 54 3.34 2.08 -13.10
C GLY A 54 4.79 1.91 -12.66
N ASN A 55 5.02 1.52 -11.40
CA ASN A 55 6.34 1.12 -10.92
C ASN A 55 6.72 -0.26 -11.48
N ASP A 56 5.91 -1.28 -11.19
CA ASP A 56 6.05 -2.61 -11.77
C ASP A 56 4.79 -3.46 -11.51
N GLU A 57 4.21 -4.04 -12.57
CA GLU A 57 3.04 -4.93 -12.46
C GLU A 57 3.28 -6.15 -11.55
N ARG A 58 4.54 -6.55 -11.36
CA ARG A 58 4.92 -7.68 -10.48
C ARG A 58 4.64 -7.40 -9.01
N PHE A 59 4.47 -6.14 -8.61
CA PHE A 59 4.08 -5.76 -7.25
C PHE A 59 2.57 -5.90 -7.00
N TRP A 60 1.75 -5.94 -8.06
CA TRP A 60 0.31 -6.10 -7.95
C TRP A 60 -0.17 -7.34 -7.17
N PRO A 61 0.39 -8.56 -7.36
CA PRO A 61 0.00 -9.72 -6.54
C PRO A 61 0.34 -9.56 -5.04
N PHE A 62 1.20 -8.61 -4.68
CA PHE A 62 1.56 -8.27 -3.29
C PHE A 62 0.76 -7.08 -2.74
N ALA A 63 -0.14 -6.50 -3.54
CA ALA A 63 -0.97 -5.36 -3.14
C ALA A 63 -2.08 -5.81 -2.18
N VAL A 64 -2.02 -5.31 -0.95
CA VAL A 64 -2.99 -5.55 0.11
C VAL A 64 -3.87 -4.31 0.25
N PRO A 65 -5.19 -4.39 -0.04
CA PRO A 65 -6.07 -3.22 0.06
C PRO A 65 -6.08 -2.68 1.49
N VAL A 66 -5.90 -1.37 1.61
CA VAL A 66 -6.12 -0.64 2.85
C VAL A 66 -7.62 -0.57 3.02
N LYS A 67 -8.20 -1.59 3.66
CA LYS A 67 -9.57 -1.46 4.15
C LYS A 67 -9.54 -0.32 5.15
N GLU A 68 -10.13 0.82 4.80
CA GLU A 68 -10.55 1.81 5.78
C GLU A 68 -11.35 1.02 6.81
N VAL A 69 -10.76 0.80 7.98
CA VAL A 69 -11.46 0.17 9.09
C VAL A 69 -12.56 1.15 9.45
N GLU A 70 -13.76 0.95 8.92
CA GLU A 70 -14.95 1.61 9.41
C GLU A 70 -15.07 1.25 10.90
N GLY A 71 -14.75 2.23 11.74
CA GLY A 71 -14.82 2.15 13.20
C GLY A 71 -15.16 3.52 13.75
#